data_AF-A0A2D9Y1Y2-F1
#
_entry.id   AF-A0A2D9Y1Y2-F1
#
_cell.length_a   1.000
_cell.length_b   1.000
_cell.length_c   1.000
_cell.angle_alpha   90.00
_cell.angle_beta   90.00
_cell.angle_gamma   90.00
#
_symmetry.space_group_name_H-M   'P 1'
#
loop_
_entity.id
_entity.type
_entity.pdbx_description
1 polymer ?
#
loop_
_entity_poly.entity_id
_entity_poly.type
_entity_poly.pdbx_seq_one_letter_code
_entity_poly.pdbx_strand_id
1 'polypeptide(L)'
;MKKSTPQEGFSFSKLYCSLFGHNYLLSKKVTNHIKEYTCSHCGEQATTNGRGRLEKMTPKLKEINEALATVHAKKVARENSDSPTFQAAS
;
A
#
# COMPACT_ATOMS: atom_id res chain seq x y z
N MET A 1 10.47 -5.59 35.93
CA MET A 1 10.17 -5.06 34.59
C MET A 1 11.22 -4.02 34.21
N LYS A 2 12.07 -4.29 33.21
CA LYS A 2 12.99 -3.28 32.67
C LYS A 2 12.21 -2.41 31.66
N LYS A 3 12.02 -1.13 31.96
CA LYS A 3 11.43 -0.16 31.02
C LYS A 3 12.57 0.38 30.15
N SER A 4 12.69 -0.11 28.93
CA SER A 4 13.61 0.43 27.93
C SER A 4 12.97 1.63 27.25
N THR A 5 13.42 2.82 27.62
CA THR A 5 13.12 4.10 26.97
C THR A 5 13.62 4.06 25.51
N PRO A 6 12.79 4.33 24.50
CA PRO A 6 13.29 4.45 23.12
C PRO A 6 14.18 5.69 23.06
N GLN A 7 15.45 5.51 22.73
CA GLN A 7 16.35 6.60 22.40
C GLN A 7 15.83 7.22 21.09
N GLU A 8 15.12 8.34 21.19
CA GLU A 8 14.67 9.19 20.08
C GLU A 8 15.92 9.87 19.44
N GLY A 9 16.73 9.08 18.73
CA GLY A 9 17.78 9.60 17.89
C GLY A 9 17.17 10.38 16.73
N PHE A 10 17.64 11.60 16.49
CA PHE A 10 17.28 12.40 15.33
C PHE A 10 17.52 11.58 14.05
N SER A 11 16.45 11.07 13.45
CA SER A 11 16.54 10.34 12.19
C SER A 11 16.80 11.35 11.08
N PHE A 12 18.06 11.51 10.70
CA PHE A 12 18.47 12.36 9.57
C PHE A 12 17.64 12.08 8.30
N SER A 13 17.22 10.83 8.11
CA SER A 13 16.34 10.44 7.01
C SER A 13 14.94 11.06 7.07
N LYS A 14 14.35 11.24 8.26
CA LYS A 14 13.06 11.93 8.43
C LYS A 14 13.20 13.43 8.14
N LEU A 15 14.29 14.04 8.59
CA LEU A 15 14.58 15.45 8.30
C LEU A 15 14.81 15.68 6.81
N TYR A 16 15.54 14.79 6.14
CA TYR A 16 15.73 14.83 4.69
C TYR A 16 14.39 14.75 3.95
N CYS A 17 13.52 13.79 4.29
CA CYS A 17 12.20 13.70 3.67
C CYS A 17 11.32 14.94 3.93
N SER A 18 11.45 15.56 5.10
CA SER A 18 10.70 16.77 5.43
C SER A 18 11.15 17.99 4.61
N LEU A 19 12.41 18.03 4.16
CA LEU A 19 12.98 19.15 3.41
C LEU A 19 12.89 18.94 1.89
N PHE A 20 13.15 17.72 1.42
CA PHE A 20 13.22 17.39 -0.01
C PHE A 20 11.98 16.66 -0.53
N GLY A 21 11.11 16.19 0.36
CA GLY A 21 9.96 15.37 0.02
C GLY A 21 10.21 13.87 0.13
N HIS A 22 9.13 13.10 0.07
CA HIS A 22 9.17 11.65 0.18
C HIS A 22 9.37 10.97 -1.18
N ASN A 23 10.38 10.10 -1.26
CA ASN A 23 10.55 9.19 -2.39
C ASN A 23 9.78 7.90 -2.14
N TYR A 24 8.51 7.88 -2.56
CA TYR A 24 7.61 6.74 -2.38
C TYR A 24 7.82 5.66 -3.45
N LEU A 25 8.15 4.45 -3.01
CA LEU A 25 8.28 3.26 -3.86
C LEU A 25 7.07 2.35 -3.66
N LEU A 26 6.56 1.78 -4.76
CA LEU A 26 5.42 0.87 -4.72
C LEU A 26 5.77 -0.38 -3.90
N SER A 27 5.03 -0.62 -2.82
CA SER A 27 5.24 -1.74 -1.91
C SER A 27 4.24 -2.87 -2.13
N LYS A 28 2.96 -2.53 -2.34
CA LYS A 28 1.89 -3.49 -2.55
C LYS A 28 0.82 -2.92 -3.46
N LYS A 29 0.28 -3.75 -4.36
CA LYS A 29 -0.90 -3.41 -5.16
C LYS A 29 -2.13 -4.06 -4.51
N VAL A 30 -2.98 -3.27 -3.86
CA VAL A 30 -4.17 -3.76 -3.12
C VAL A 30 -5.29 -4.07 -4.11
N THR A 31 -5.58 -3.11 -4.98
CA THR A 31 -6.50 -3.26 -6.11
C THR A 31 -5.89 -2.60 -7.35
N ASN A 32 -6.65 -2.50 -8.45
CA ASN A 32 -6.21 -1.73 -9.61
C ASN A 32 -6.01 -0.24 -9.32
N HIS A 33 -6.78 0.34 -8.40
CA HIS A 33 -6.75 1.77 -8.08
C HIS A 33 -6.03 2.07 -6.76
N ILE A 34 -6.07 1.14 -5.80
CA ILE A 34 -5.49 1.32 -4.47
C ILE A 34 -4.13 0.62 -4.42
N LYS A 35 -3.11 1.41 -4.10
CA LYS A 35 -1.71 0.99 -4.01
C LYS A 35 -1.12 1.44 -2.69
N GLU A 36 -0.15 0.70 -2.19
CA GLU A 36 0.62 1.04 -1.00
C GLU A 36 2.04 1.35 -1.39
N TYR A 37 2.61 2.35 -0.74
CA TYR A 37 3.93 2.87 -0.99
C TYR A 37 4.71 2.97 0.30
N THR A 38 6.02 2.82 0.20
CA THR A 38 6.95 3.02 1.31
C THR A 38 8.04 3.97 0.87
N CYS A 39 8.34 4.96 1.68
CA CYS A 39 9.43 5.89 1.41
C CYS A 39 10.78 5.19 1.60
N SER A 40 11.66 5.26 0.59
CA SER A 40 12.99 4.63 0.64
C SER A 40 13.91 5.19 1.72
N HIS A 41 13.71 6.44 2.14
CA HIS A 41 14.59 7.12 3.08
C HIS A 41 14.09 7.02 4.53
N CYS A 42 12.84 7.43 4.79
CA CYS A 42 12.30 7.45 6.16
C CYS A 42 11.46 6.22 6.52
N GLY A 43 11.16 5.35 5.55
CA GLY A 43 10.32 4.17 5.77
C GLY A 43 8.83 4.48 5.98
N GLU A 44 8.42 5.74 5.82
CA GLU A 44 7.01 6.11 5.99
C GLU A 44 6.13 5.49 4.90
N GLN A 45 5.01 4.92 5.33
CA GLN A 45 4.07 4.26 4.45
C GLN A 45 2.94 5.20 4.05
N ALA A 46 2.51 5.11 2.81
CA ALA A 46 1.40 5.85 2.25
C ALA A 46 0.54 4.92 1.38
N THR A 47 -0.71 5.31 1.12
CA THR A 47 -1.61 4.58 0.24
C THR A 47 -2.35 5.54 -0.69
N THR A 48 -2.71 5.06 -1.87
CA THR A 48 -3.55 5.82 -2.82
C THR A 48 -5.02 5.70 -2.44
N ASN A 49 -5.69 6.83 -2.22
CA ASN A 49 -7.13 6.87 -1.97
C ASN A 49 -7.95 6.70 -3.27
N GLY A 50 -9.27 6.59 -3.15
CA GLY A 50 -10.17 6.45 -4.30
C GLY A 50 -10.19 7.64 -5.29
N ARG A 51 -9.55 8.76 -4.94
CA ARG A 51 -9.38 9.95 -5.80
C ARG A 51 -7.98 10.05 -6.42
N GLY A 52 -7.13 9.03 -6.22
CA GLY A 52 -5.77 9.01 -6.76
C GLY A 52 -4.73 9.81 -5.95
N ARG A 53 -5.07 10.32 -4.76
CA ARG A 53 -4.14 11.07 -3.91
C ARG A 53 -3.44 10.13 -2.92
N LEU A 54 -2.21 10.45 -2.56
CA LEU A 54 -1.48 9.74 -1.52
C LEU A 54 -1.92 10.24 -0.14
N GLU A 55 -2.28 9.30 0.72
CA GLU A 55 -2.60 9.53 2.12
C GLU A 55 -1.67 8.72 3.01
N LYS A 56 -1.36 9.26 4.19
CA LYS A 56 -0.51 8.57 5.16
C LYS A 56 -1.15 7.25 5.61
N MET A 57 -0.36 6.18 5.64
CA MET A 57 -0.83 4.89 6.11
C MET A 57 -1.15 4.97 7.61
N THR A 58 -2.41 4.77 7.96
CA THR A 58 -2.85 4.62 9.35
C THR A 58 -3.17 3.15 9.63
N PRO A 59 -3.15 2.70 10.90
CA PRO A 59 -3.52 1.32 11.25
C PRO A 59 -4.90 0.93 10.69
N LYS A 60 -5.88 1.84 10.80
CA LYS A 60 -7.23 1.65 10.26
C LYS A 60 -7.25 1.51 8.74
N LEU A 61 -6.48 2.35 8.03
CA LEU A 61 -6.37 2.24 6.56
C LEU A 61 -5.70 0.94 6.14
N LYS A 62 -4.72 0.46 6.91
CA LYS A 62 -4.06 -0.82 6.66
C LYS A 62 -5.03 -1.99 6.74
N GLU A 63 -5.87 -2.03 7.78
CA GLU A 63 -6.91 -3.05 7.92
C GLU A 63 -7.92 -3.01 6.76
N ILE A 64 -8.35 -1.81 6.37
CA ILE A 64 -9.26 -1.62 5.23
C ILE A 64 -8.61 -2.13 3.94
N ASN A 65 -7.35 -1.79 3.70
CA ASN A 65 -6.61 -2.23 2.52
C ASN A 65 -6.43 -3.75 2.48
N GLU A 66 -6.16 -4.38 3.62
CA GLU A 66 -6.06 -5.83 3.71
C GLU A 66 -7.39 -6.52 3.36
N ALA A 67 -8.50 -6.03 3.92
CA ALA A 67 -9.83 -6.54 3.58
C ALA A 67 -10.16 -6.34 2.09
N LEU A 68 -9.87 -5.17 1.54
CA LEU A 68 -10.06 -4.86 0.12
C LEU A 68 -9.23 -5.78 -0.79
N ALA A 69 -7.98 -6.07 -0.42
CA ALA A 69 -7.12 -7.00 -1.16
C ALA A 69 -7.76 -8.39 -1.25
N THR A 70 -8.29 -8.90 -0.14
CA THR A 70 -8.96 -10.21 -0.12
C THR A 70 -10.20 -10.23 -0.99
N VAL A 71 -11.05 -9.21 -0.91
CA VAL A 71 -12.27 -9.12 -1.72
C VAL A 71 -11.93 -9.00 -3.21
N HIS A 72 -10.94 -8.18 -3.55
CA HIS A 72 -10.49 -8.01 -4.93
C HIS A 72 -9.90 -9.31 -5.50
N ALA A 73 -9.07 -10.01 -4.74
CA ALA A 73 -8.52 -11.31 -5.15
C ALA A 73 -9.64 -12.33 -5.43
N LYS A 74 -10.66 -12.39 -4.57
CA LYS A 74 -11.84 -13.25 -4.79
C LYS A 74 -12.61 -12.86 -6.06
N LYS A 75 -12.78 -11.56 -6.33
CA LYS A 75 -13.45 -11.07 -7.54
C LYS A 75 -12.68 -11.48 -8.81
N VAL A 76 -11.37 -11.25 -8.83
CA VAL A 76 -10.51 -11.61 -9.96
C VAL A 76 -10.51 -13.13 -10.20
N ALA A 77 -10.49 -13.94 -9.15
CA ALA A 77 -10.56 -15.39 -9.27
C ALA A 77 -11.87 -15.86 -9.94
N ARG A 78 -13.00 -15.19 -9.65
CA ARG A 78 -14.30 -15.49 -10.29
C ARG A 78 -14.36 -15.00 -11.74
N GLU A 79 -13.84 -13.82 -12.02
CA GLU A 79 -13.80 -13.29 -13.38
C GLU A 79 -12.97 -14.17 -14.32
N ASN A 80 -11.88 -14.75 -13.81
CA ASN A 80 -11.08 -15.72 -14.55
C ASN A 80 -11.79 -17.08 -14.73
N SER A 81 -12.71 -17.47 -13.84
CA SER A 81 -13.47 -18.73 -13.99
C SER A 81 -14.65 -18.59 -14.94
N ASP A 82 -15.19 -17.38 -15.11
CA ASP A 82 -16.42 -17.11 -15.86
C ASP A 82 -16.17 -16.64 -17.30
N SER A 83 -14.93 -16.52 -17.76
CA SER A 83 -14.64 -16.27 -19.18
C SER A 83 -14.99 -17.51 -20.01
N PRO A 84 -16.03 -17.48 -20.87
CA PRO A 84 -16.23 -18.53 -21.84
C PRO A 84 -15.06 -18.41 -22.82
N THR A 85 -14.21 -19.42 -22.90
CA THR A 85 -13.29 -19.55 -24.03
C THR A 85 -14.17 -19.71 -25.27
N PHE A 86 -14.42 -18.61 -25.99
CA PHE A 86 -14.99 -18.69 -27.34
C PHE A 86 -13.90 -19.27 -28.24
N GLN A 87 -13.73 -20.60 -28.20
CA GLN A 87 -12.99 -21.30 -29.23
C GLN A 87 -13.80 -21.13 -30.52
N ALA A 88 -13.40 -20.16 -31.34
CA ALA A 88 -13.77 -20.12 -32.73
C ALA A 88 -13.19 -21.38 -33.38
N ALA A 89 -14.05 -22.38 -33.58
CA ALA A 89 -13.73 -23.52 -34.43
C ALA A 89 -13.64 -23.00 -35.87
N SER A 90 -12.41 -22.97 -36.40
CA SER A 90 -12.10 -22.87 -37.82
C SER A 90 -11.51 -24.19 -38.27
#